data_AF-A0A846HSY4-F1
#
_entry.id   AF-A0A846HSY4-F1
#
_cell.length_a   1.000
_cell.length_b   1.000
_cell.length_c   1.000
_cell.angle_alpha   90.00
_cell.angle_beta   90.00
_cell.angle_gamma   90.00
#
_symmetry.space_group_name_H-M   'P 1'
#
loop_
_entity.id
_entity.type
_entity.pdbx_description
1 polymer ?
#
loop_
_entity_poly.entity_id
_entity_poly.type
_entity_poly.pdbx_seq_one_letter_code
_entity_poly.pdbx_strand_id
1 'polypeptide(L)'
;MSISEILLMIGIAAMDANDDRIRLAYAKVQQNNKDLQELNKAMAYLAAHKDQALDKDADIGDGRKLGDVLDKFGISYKADGKGMISKDQFAKIETAVKGASDALGGTNQIDMMKLQSTLNKQNEMSQMVSNNMSKLNQMAMSIIGNMR
;
A
#
# COMPACT_ATOMS: atom_id res chain seq x y z
N MET A 1 40.86 6.14 0.31
CA MET A 1 39.53 5.75 -0.17
C MET A 1 39.62 5.38 -1.64
N SER A 2 39.43 4.12 -1.97
CA SER A 2 39.36 3.65 -3.36
C SER A 2 37.97 3.91 -3.96
N ILE A 3 37.89 4.01 -5.29
CA ILE A 3 36.62 4.18 -6.02
C ILE A 3 35.63 3.06 -5.66
N SER A 4 36.13 1.85 -5.38
CA SER A 4 35.33 0.69 -4.97
C SER A 4 34.70 0.86 -3.58
N GLU A 5 35.36 1.53 -2.63
CA GLU A 5 34.80 1.84 -1.30
C GLU A 5 33.70 2.91 -1.39
N ILE A 6 33.88 3.92 -2.25
CA ILE A 6 32.87 4.95 -2.52
C ILE A 6 31.64 4.33 -3.19
N LEU A 7 31.83 3.44 -4.16
CA LEU A 7 30.74 2.71 -4.80
C LEU A 7 29.98 1.79 -3.83
N LEU A 8 30.68 1.20 -2.85
CA LEU A 8 30.06 0.39 -1.79
C LEU A 8 29.24 1.24 -0.82
N MET A 9 29.77 2.40 -0.38
CA MET A 9 29.01 3.35 0.43
C MET A 9 27.77 3.85 -0.29
N ILE A 10 27.88 4.20 -1.58
CA ILE A 10 26.74 4.65 -2.39
C ILE A 10 25.72 3.51 -2.54
N GLY A 11 26.18 2.28 -2.78
CA GLY A 11 25.32 1.10 -2.89
C GLY A 11 24.55 0.80 -1.60
N ILE A 12 25.22 0.84 -0.45
CA ILE A 12 24.60 0.61 0.87
C ILE A 12 23.59 1.72 1.19
N ALA A 13 23.94 2.99 1.00
CA ALA A 13 23.03 4.11 1.24
C ALA A 13 21.80 4.07 0.32
N ALA A 14 21.97 3.64 -0.94
CA ALA A 14 20.86 3.45 -1.86
C ALA A 14 19.99 2.22 -1.50
N MET A 15 20.57 1.17 -0.91
CA MET A 15 19.81 0.04 -0.37
C MET A 15 18.97 0.46 0.84
N ASP A 16 19.54 1.17 1.81
CA ASP A 16 18.80 1.67 2.98
C ASP A 16 17.63 2.58 2.56
N ALA A 17 17.87 3.51 1.63
CA ALA A 17 16.82 4.40 1.11
C ALA A 17 15.72 3.63 0.34
N ASN A 18 16.05 2.50 -0.29
CA ASN A 18 15.06 1.66 -0.96
C ASN A 18 14.30 0.77 0.03
N ASP A 19 14.94 0.30 1.10
CA ASP A 19 14.27 -0.45 2.16
C ASP A 19 13.19 0.38 2.85
N ASP A 20 13.48 1.64 3.16
CA ASP A 20 12.48 2.56 3.71
C ASP A 20 11.29 2.75 2.75
N ARG A 21 11.57 2.86 1.44
CA ARG A 21 10.53 2.96 0.41
C ARG A 21 9.70 1.68 0.31
N ILE A 22 10.33 0.51 0.40
CA ILE A 22 9.62 -0.79 0.39
C ILE A 22 8.73 -0.89 1.62
N ARG A 23 9.23 -0.52 2.80
CA ARG A 23 8.47 -0.56 4.05
C ARG A 23 7.26 0.36 4.02
N LEU A 24 7.44 1.60 3.56
CA LEU A 24 6.35 2.57 3.39
C LEU A 24 5.33 2.08 2.35
N ALA A 25 5.79 1.57 1.21
CA ALA A 25 4.92 1.03 0.18
C ALA A 25 4.14 -0.19 0.68
N TYR A 26 4.77 -1.07 1.46
CA TYR A 26 4.11 -2.23 2.05
C TYR A 26 3.05 -1.83 3.08
N ALA A 27 3.35 -0.87 3.95
CA ALA A 27 2.38 -0.31 4.90
C ALA A 27 1.18 0.31 4.18
N LYS A 28 1.43 1.04 3.09
CA LYS A 28 0.38 1.63 2.24
C LYS A 28 -0.49 0.56 1.57
N VAL A 29 0.11 -0.47 0.97
CA VAL A 29 -0.62 -1.58 0.35
C VAL A 29 -1.46 -2.33 1.38
N GLN A 30 -0.92 -2.58 2.58
CA GLN A 30 -1.70 -3.17 3.67
C GLN A 30 -2.88 -2.30 4.08
N GLN A 31 -2.67 -0.98 4.19
CA GLN A 31 -3.74 -0.05 4.54
C GLN A 31 -4.83 -0.04 3.47
N ASN A 32 -4.45 0.09 2.20
CA ASN A 32 -5.39 0.06 1.10
C ASN A 32 -6.14 -1.28 0.99
N ASN A 33 -5.51 -2.41 1.35
CA ASN A 33 -6.21 -3.70 1.42
C ASN A 33 -7.26 -3.74 2.54
N LYS A 34 -6.98 -3.15 3.71
CA LYS A 34 -7.98 -2.97 4.77
C LYS A 34 -9.11 -2.06 4.29
N ASP A 35 -8.78 -0.97 3.61
CA ASP A 35 -9.73 -0.03 3.05
C ASP A 35 -10.64 -0.69 1.99
N LEU A 36 -10.09 -1.56 1.13
CA LEU A 36 -10.87 -2.36 0.18
C LEU A 36 -11.79 -3.37 0.87
N GLN A 37 -11.34 -4.00 1.97
CA GLN A 37 -12.20 -4.88 2.75
C GLN A 37 -13.35 -4.10 3.40
N GLU A 38 -13.09 -2.90 3.90
CA GLU A 38 -14.12 -2.01 4.45
C GLU A 38 -15.13 -1.60 3.39
N LEU A 39 -14.68 -1.22 2.19
CA LEU A 39 -15.55 -0.89 1.06
C LEU A 39 -16.38 -2.08 0.58
N ASN A 40 -15.78 -3.28 0.52
CA ASN A 40 -16.51 -4.49 0.15
C ASN A 40 -17.56 -4.88 1.21
N LYS A 41 -17.25 -4.72 2.50
CA LYS A 41 -18.23 -4.92 3.58
C LYS A 41 -19.36 -3.89 3.49
N ALA A 42 -19.04 -2.62 3.25
CA ALA A 42 -20.04 -1.58 3.03
C ALA A 42 -20.90 -1.89 1.79
N MET A 43 -20.31 -2.32 0.66
CA MET A 43 -21.07 -2.76 -0.52
C MET A 43 -21.96 -3.96 -0.22
N ALA A 44 -21.48 -4.96 0.52
CA ALA A 44 -22.27 -6.12 0.89
C ALA A 44 -23.45 -5.73 1.79
N TYR A 45 -23.21 -4.84 2.76
CA TYR A 45 -24.26 -4.31 3.63
C TYR A 45 -25.29 -3.50 2.85
N LEU A 46 -24.84 -2.62 1.95
CA LEU A 46 -25.69 -1.87 1.04
C LEU A 46 -26.53 -2.87 0.21
N ALA A 47 -25.89 -3.83 -0.47
CA ALA A 47 -26.59 -4.80 -1.31
C ALA A 47 -27.66 -5.61 -0.54
N ALA A 48 -27.39 -5.95 0.73
CA ALA A 48 -28.33 -6.67 1.58
C ALA A 48 -29.53 -5.82 2.03
N HIS A 49 -29.40 -4.50 2.08
CA HIS A 49 -30.43 -3.58 2.57
C HIS A 49 -30.98 -2.64 1.48
N LYS A 50 -30.87 -3.04 0.20
CA LYS A 50 -31.38 -2.30 -0.99
C LYS A 50 -32.84 -1.85 -0.87
N ASP A 51 -33.65 -2.62 -0.15
CA ASP A 51 -35.09 -2.40 -0.01
C ASP A 51 -35.49 -1.69 1.28
N GLN A 52 -34.54 -1.14 2.05
CA GLN A 52 -34.81 -0.48 3.33
C GLN A 52 -34.09 0.88 3.41
N ALA A 53 -34.57 1.76 4.30
CA ALA A 53 -33.81 2.95 4.65
C ALA A 53 -32.58 2.49 5.42
N LEU A 54 -31.38 2.94 5.01
CA LEU A 54 -30.14 2.50 5.62
C LEU A 54 -29.87 3.38 6.84
N ASP A 55 -29.59 2.77 7.97
CA ASP A 55 -29.12 3.53 9.13
C ASP A 55 -27.63 3.88 8.93
N LYS A 56 -27.27 5.17 9.02
CA LYS A 56 -25.87 5.61 8.98
C LYS A 56 -25.05 4.99 10.12
N ASP A 57 -25.69 4.66 11.23
CA ASP A 57 -25.09 4.07 12.41
C ASP A 57 -25.13 2.54 12.39
N ALA A 58 -25.65 1.94 11.30
CA ALA A 58 -25.66 0.49 11.14
C ALA A 58 -24.24 -0.09 11.14
N ASP A 59 -24.06 -1.15 11.93
CA ASP A 59 -22.84 -1.93 11.95
C ASP A 59 -22.74 -2.76 10.66
N ILE A 60 -21.72 -2.46 9.86
CA ILE A 60 -21.40 -3.19 8.62
C ILE A 60 -20.43 -4.35 8.88
N GLY A 61 -20.12 -4.63 10.14
CA GLY A 61 -19.23 -5.68 10.63
C GLY A 61 -18.00 -5.12 11.35
N ASP A 62 -17.54 -5.84 12.38
CA ASP A 62 -16.42 -5.49 13.28
C ASP A 62 -16.63 -4.17 14.07
N GLY A 63 -17.87 -3.79 14.37
CA GLY A 63 -18.17 -2.59 15.15
C GLY A 63 -17.98 -1.28 14.38
N ARG A 64 -17.94 -1.36 13.04
CA ARG A 64 -17.75 -0.19 12.17
C ARG A 64 -19.08 0.24 11.60
N LYS A 65 -19.32 1.56 11.61
CA LYS A 65 -20.55 2.13 11.10
C LYS A 65 -20.45 2.40 9.60
N LEU A 66 -21.58 2.24 8.91
CA LEU A 66 -21.69 2.59 7.49
C LEU A 66 -21.31 4.04 7.24
N GLY A 67 -21.79 4.98 8.07
CA GLY A 67 -21.50 6.40 7.97
C GLY A 67 -20.01 6.71 8.05
N ASP A 68 -19.29 6.11 9.00
CA ASP A 68 -17.84 6.32 9.17
C ASP A 68 -17.05 5.90 7.93
N VAL A 69 -17.46 4.80 7.28
CA VAL A 69 -16.85 4.34 6.04
C VAL A 69 -17.17 5.29 4.90
N LEU A 70 -18.43 5.71 4.75
CA LEU A 70 -18.83 6.67 3.71
C LEU A 70 -18.10 8.01 3.86
N ASP A 71 -17.99 8.52 5.09
CA ASP A 71 -17.30 9.78 5.41
C ASP A 71 -15.79 9.68 5.16
N LYS A 72 -15.16 8.56 5.56
CA LYS A 72 -13.74 8.30 5.29
C LYS A 72 -13.41 8.30 3.80
N PHE A 73 -14.33 7.84 2.96
CA PHE A 73 -14.17 7.83 1.50
C PHE A 73 -14.75 9.08 0.80
N GLY A 74 -15.24 10.07 1.56
CA GLY A 74 -15.75 11.34 1.02
C GLY A 74 -17.07 11.19 0.24
N ILE A 75 -17.84 10.14 0.51
CA ILE A 75 -19.09 9.86 -0.20
C ILE A 75 -20.20 10.71 0.40
N SER A 76 -20.73 11.66 -0.38
CA SER A 76 -21.82 12.52 0.08
C SER A 76 -23.14 11.76 0.18
N TYR A 77 -23.68 11.68 1.40
CA TYR A 77 -25.02 11.15 1.68
C TYR A 77 -25.89 12.19 2.42
N LYS A 78 -27.19 12.14 2.21
CA LYS A 78 -28.20 12.89 2.97
C LYS A 78 -28.90 11.90 3.89
N ALA A 79 -28.52 11.93 5.16
CA ALA A 79 -29.28 11.30 6.22
C ALA A 79 -30.44 12.23 6.64
N ASP A 80 -31.60 11.64 6.97
CA ASP A 80 -32.66 12.39 7.64
C ASP A 80 -32.25 12.74 9.09
N GLY A 81 -33.07 13.53 9.80
CA GLY A 81 -32.81 13.91 11.19
C GLY A 81 -32.74 12.74 12.20
N LYS A 82 -33.03 11.51 11.76
CA LYS A 82 -32.91 10.25 12.52
C LYS A 82 -31.72 9.38 12.07
N GLY A 83 -30.88 9.86 11.15
CA GLY A 83 -29.71 9.12 10.66
C GLY A 83 -30.00 8.15 9.52
N MET A 84 -31.23 8.14 8.99
CA MET A 84 -31.63 7.22 7.94
C MET A 84 -31.34 7.79 6.55
N ILE A 85 -30.64 7.03 5.72
CA ILE A 85 -30.38 7.33 4.33
C ILE A 85 -31.56 6.84 3.49
N SER A 86 -32.14 7.74 2.70
CA SER A 86 -33.23 7.42 1.79
C SER A 86 -32.81 6.40 0.73
N LYS A 87 -33.74 5.52 0.34
CA LYS A 87 -33.60 4.58 -0.79
C LYS A 87 -33.21 5.28 -2.11
N ASP A 88 -33.62 6.52 -2.31
CA ASP A 88 -33.27 7.28 -3.52
C ASP A 88 -31.78 7.64 -3.59
N GLN A 89 -31.11 7.63 -2.45
CA GLN A 89 -29.67 7.86 -2.35
C GLN A 89 -28.87 6.57 -2.41
N PHE A 90 -29.53 5.42 -2.24
CA PHE A 90 -28.92 4.10 -2.27
C PHE A 90 -28.08 3.90 -3.54
N ALA A 91 -28.67 4.14 -4.72
CA ALA A 91 -27.98 3.93 -6.00
C ALA A 91 -26.78 4.87 -6.18
N LYS A 92 -26.83 6.09 -5.61
CA LYS A 92 -25.71 7.04 -5.64
C LYS A 92 -24.57 6.59 -4.74
N ILE A 93 -24.91 6.13 -3.54
CA ILE A 93 -23.94 5.63 -2.57
C ILE A 93 -23.32 4.33 -3.07
N GLU A 94 -24.10 3.37 -3.57
CA GLU A 94 -23.60 2.13 -4.17
C GLU A 94 -22.62 2.43 -5.31
N THR A 95 -22.97 3.35 -6.22
CA THR A 95 -22.10 3.77 -7.33
C THR A 95 -20.83 4.44 -6.83
N ALA A 96 -20.93 5.27 -5.78
CA ALA A 96 -19.77 5.96 -5.20
C ALA A 96 -18.84 5.00 -4.45
N VAL A 97 -19.37 4.07 -3.66
CA VAL A 97 -18.59 3.03 -2.96
C VAL A 97 -17.90 2.13 -3.97
N LYS A 98 -18.60 1.73 -5.04
CA LYS A 98 -18.01 0.97 -6.14
C LYS A 98 -16.89 1.74 -6.84
N GLY A 99 -17.12 3.01 -7.17
CA GLY A 99 -16.09 3.87 -7.78
C GLY A 99 -14.86 4.06 -6.88
N ALA A 100 -15.06 4.21 -5.57
CA ALA A 100 -13.97 4.26 -4.59
C ALA A 100 -13.21 2.94 -4.52
N SER A 101 -13.93 1.80 -4.54
CA SER A 101 -13.33 0.46 -4.56
C SER A 101 -12.51 0.22 -5.83
N ASP A 102 -13.02 0.60 -7.00
CA ASP A 102 -12.32 0.45 -8.27
C ASP A 102 -11.06 1.34 -8.33
N ALA A 103 -11.16 2.59 -7.83
CA ALA A 103 -10.02 3.51 -7.75
C ALA A 103 -8.93 3.01 -6.78
N LEU A 104 -9.31 2.46 -5.63
CA LEU A 104 -8.39 1.83 -4.68
C LEU A 104 -7.77 0.55 -5.23
N GLY A 105 -8.55 -0.28 -5.92
CA GLY A 105 -8.07 -1.49 -6.58
C GLY A 105 -7.00 -1.17 -7.63
N GLY A 106 -7.24 -0.16 -8.48
CA GLY A 106 -6.26 0.30 -9.45
C GLY A 106 -5.00 0.87 -8.81
N THR A 107 -5.16 1.67 -7.74
CA THR A 107 -4.01 2.21 -6.98
C THR A 107 -3.19 1.10 -6.33
N ASN A 108 -3.84 0.07 -5.78
CA ASN A 108 -3.18 -1.09 -5.19
C ASN A 108 -2.37 -1.90 -6.19
N GLN A 109 -2.90 -2.12 -7.38
CA GLN A 109 -2.18 -2.84 -8.42
C GLN A 109 -0.91 -2.06 -8.83
N ILE A 110 -1.02 -0.73 -8.98
CA ILE A 110 0.12 0.13 -9.29
C ILE A 110 1.15 0.12 -8.17
N ASP A 111 0.72 0.24 -6.91
CA ASP A 111 1.62 0.23 -5.76
C ASP A 111 2.30 -1.14 -5.59
N MET A 112 1.62 -2.26 -5.88
CA MET A 112 2.25 -3.58 -5.96
C MET A 112 3.28 -3.68 -7.08
N MET A 113 2.98 -3.18 -8.29
CA MET A 113 3.95 -3.18 -9.39
C MET A 113 5.19 -2.35 -9.04
N LYS A 114 5.01 -1.20 -8.39
CA LYS A 114 6.13 -0.39 -7.87
C LYS A 114 6.92 -1.14 -6.82
N LEU A 115 6.26 -1.84 -5.90
CA LEU A 115 6.91 -2.62 -4.86
C LEU A 115 7.74 -3.77 -5.45
N GLN A 116 7.19 -4.52 -6.40
CA GLN A 116 7.92 -5.57 -7.13
C GLN A 116 9.12 -4.99 -7.89
N SER A 117 8.96 -3.83 -8.55
CA SER A 117 10.06 -3.16 -9.24
C SER A 117 11.17 -2.72 -8.27
N THR A 118 10.82 -2.16 -7.11
CA THR A 118 11.80 -1.75 -6.09
C THR A 118 12.50 -2.96 -5.48
N LEU A 119 11.79 -4.06 -5.20
CA LEU A 119 12.40 -5.32 -4.75
C LEU A 119 13.39 -5.87 -5.77
N ASN A 120 13.03 -5.85 -7.06
CA ASN A 120 13.95 -6.28 -8.12
C ASN A 120 15.20 -5.39 -8.17
N LYS A 121 15.05 -4.06 -8.10
CA LYS A 121 16.17 -3.13 -8.04
C LYS A 121 17.05 -3.34 -6.81
N GLN A 122 16.46 -3.65 -5.66
CA GLN A 122 17.18 -3.94 -4.43
C GLN A 122 18.00 -5.23 -4.57
N ASN A 123 17.42 -6.29 -5.16
CA ASN A 123 18.13 -7.53 -5.44
C ASN A 123 19.33 -7.32 -6.36
N GLU A 124 19.16 -6.53 -7.44
CA GLU A 124 20.26 -6.16 -8.34
C GLU A 124 21.36 -5.37 -7.61
N MET A 125 20.99 -4.39 -6.78
CA MET A 125 21.94 -3.61 -5.98
C MET A 125 22.70 -4.49 -4.97
N SER A 126 22.00 -5.40 -4.29
CA SER A 126 22.60 -6.35 -3.34
C SER A 126 23.63 -7.25 -4.03
N GLN A 127 23.32 -7.75 -5.22
CA GLN A 127 24.27 -8.52 -6.03
C GLN A 127 25.49 -7.67 -6.44
N MET A 128 25.27 -6.42 -6.87
CA MET A 128 26.36 -5.51 -7.23
C MET A 128 27.28 -5.21 -6.03
N VAL A 129 26.70 -4.93 -4.86
CA VAL A 129 27.43 -4.68 -3.61
C VAL A 129 28.22 -5.91 -3.18
N SER A 130 27.59 -7.09 -3.21
CA SER A 130 28.25 -8.38 -2.91
C SER A 130 29.43 -8.65 -3.85
N ASN A 131 29.23 -8.43 -5.16
CA ASN A 131 30.29 -8.59 -6.16
C ASN A 131 31.46 -7.60 -5.93
N ASN A 132 31.16 -6.35 -5.58
CA ASN A 132 32.19 -5.35 -5.28
C ASN A 132 32.92 -5.66 -3.97
N MET A 133 32.22 -6.17 -2.96
CA MET A 133 32.82 -6.58 -1.69
C MET A 133 33.72 -7.80 -1.85
N SER A 134 33.30 -8.78 -2.65
CA SER A 134 34.14 -9.93 -3.03
C SER A 134 35.41 -9.49 -3.75
N LYS A 135 35.30 -8.56 -4.72
CA LYS A 135 36.46 -7.97 -5.41
C LYS A 135 37.39 -7.21 -4.46
N LEU A 136 36.84 -6.43 -3.52
CA LEU A 136 37.66 -5.74 -2.50
C LEU A 136 38.39 -6.73 -1.59
N ASN A 137 37.72 -7.80 -1.15
CA ASN A 137 38.36 -8.86 -0.36
C ASN A 137 39.47 -9.56 -1.15
N GLN A 138 39.26 -9.86 -2.43
CA GLN A 138 40.29 -10.43 -3.30
C GLN A 138 41.46 -9.48 -3.51
N MET A 139 41.22 -8.18 -3.69
CA MET A 139 42.28 -7.17 -3.77
C MET A 139 43.05 -7.06 -2.47
N ALA A 140 42.37 -7.03 -1.32
CA ALA A 140 43.00 -7.00 -0.01
C ALA A 140 43.85 -8.26 0.23
N MET A 141 43.34 -9.45 -0.10
CA MET A 141 44.08 -10.70 -0.02
C MET A 141 45.28 -10.74 -0.99
N SER A 142 45.16 -10.16 -2.18
CA SER A 142 46.25 -10.06 -3.15
C SER A 142 47.36 -9.10 -2.66
N ILE A 143 46.98 -7.97 -2.07
CA ILE A 143 47.94 -7.04 -1.45
C ILE A 143 48.63 -7.70 -0.26
N ILE A 144 47.89 -8.34 0.63
CA ILE A 144 48.46 -9.08 1.78
C ILE A 144 49.31 -10.26 1.31
N GLY A 145 48.88 -10.96 0.27
CA GLY A 145 49.60 -12.09 -0.33
C GLY A 145 50.89 -11.67 -1.02
N ASN A 146 50.95 -10.49 -1.65
CA ASN A 146 52.16 -9.91 -2.22
C ASN A 146 53.09 -9.26 -1.18
N MET A 147 52.63 -9.09 0.07
CA MET A 147 53.44 -8.63 1.20
C MET A 147 54.04 -9.77 2.04
N ARG A 148 53.64 -11.02 1.81
CA ARG A 148 54.27 -12.22 2.40
C ARG A 148 55.33 -12.78 1.48
#